data_AF-A0A374UQI4-F1
#
_entry.id   AF-A0A374UQI4-F1
#
_cell.length_a   1.000
_cell.length_b   1.000
_cell.length_c   1.000
_cell.angle_alpha   90.00
_cell.angle_beta   90.00
_cell.angle_gamma   90.00
#
_symmetry.space_group_name_H-M   'P 1'
#
loop_
_entity.id
_entity.type
_entity.pdbx_description
1 polymer ?
#
loop_
_entity_poly.entity_id
_entity_poly.type
_entity_poly.pdbx_seq_one_letter_code
_entity_poly.pdbx_strand_id
1 'polypeptide(L)'
;MKIKIRYENEYQTLEVETKEIEKWLNISISEEESQEDYEKRVQDVIEERFNRPDYNSWHKHDRHTGNAYMKSKDGTVEVNTEEAIMFRVADKSDFNSSIDGVHNQLEYEACCETLRSLLNPAVADMVIAIALDGYTVGEYAASIDEDANNVSHRYRRAINKLKKVFSKTSF
;
A
#
# COMPACT_ATOMS: atom_id res chain seq x y z
N MET A 1 -30.79 22.95 -24.82
CA MET A 1 -31.21 21.53 -24.82
C MET A 1 -30.97 20.92 -23.45
N LYS A 2 -31.66 19.83 -23.10
CA LYS A 2 -31.46 19.13 -21.82
C LYS A 2 -30.80 17.78 -22.08
N ILE A 3 -29.64 17.55 -21.49
CA ILE A 3 -28.93 16.27 -21.58
C ILE A 3 -28.98 15.54 -20.25
N LYS A 4 -28.96 14.20 -20.29
CA LYS A 4 -28.89 13.34 -19.10
C LYS A 4 -27.50 12.72 -19.01
N ILE A 5 -26.83 12.97 -17.90
CA ILE A 5 -25.54 12.37 -17.57
C ILE A 5 -25.71 11.51 -16.33
N ARG A 6 -25.18 10.30 -16.36
CA ARG A 6 -25.15 9.41 -15.21
C ARG A 6 -23.98 9.79 -14.33
N TYR A 7 -24.27 10.16 -13.09
CA TYR A 7 -23.28 10.34 -12.04
C TYR A 7 -23.52 9.27 -10.98
N GLU A 8 -22.51 8.45 -10.71
CA GLU A 8 -22.66 7.25 -9.86
C GLU A 8 -23.74 6.29 -10.41
N ASN A 9 -24.91 6.27 -9.80
CA ASN A 9 -26.05 5.44 -10.20
C ASN A 9 -27.30 6.24 -10.57
N GLU A 10 -27.19 7.57 -10.62
CA GLU A 10 -28.33 8.45 -10.84
C GLU A 10 -28.13 9.32 -12.07
N TYR A 11 -29.21 9.56 -12.81
CA TYR A 11 -29.18 10.50 -13.92
C TYR A 11 -29.40 11.92 -13.42
N GLN A 12 -28.46 12.80 -13.72
CA GLN A 12 -28.58 14.23 -13.54
C GLN A 12 -28.91 14.88 -14.89
N THR A 13 -29.69 15.95 -14.84
CA THR A 13 -30.09 16.68 -16.05
C THR A 13 -29.35 18.01 -16.09
N LEU A 14 -28.69 18.30 -17.20
CA LEU A 14 -27.95 19.54 -17.41
C LEU A 14 -28.60 20.32 -18.56
N GLU A 15 -28.78 21.62 -18.36
CA GLU A 15 -29.19 22.55 -19.42
C GLU A 15 -27.94 23.09 -20.10
N VAL A 16 -27.82 22.82 -21.40
CA VAL A 16 -26.63 23.15 -22.19
C VAL A 16 -27.04 23.80 -23.51
N GLU A 17 -26.23 24.73 -24.02
CA GLU A 17 -26.42 25.33 -25.34
C GLU A 17 -26.06 24.33 -26.46
N THR A 18 -26.79 24.37 -27.58
CA THR A 18 -26.56 23.47 -28.72
C THR A 18 -25.14 23.62 -29.28
N LYS A 19 -24.64 24.86 -29.41
CA LYS A 19 -23.28 25.15 -29.87
C LYS A 19 -22.18 24.56 -29.00
N GLU A 20 -22.42 24.44 -27.69
CA GLU A 20 -21.45 23.84 -26.77
C GLU A 20 -21.39 22.33 -26.94
N ILE A 21 -22.56 21.68 -27.09
CA ILE A 21 -22.68 20.25 -27.36
C ILE A 21 -22.06 19.87 -28.71
N GLU A 22 -22.28 20.67 -29.75
CA GLU A 22 -21.68 20.45 -31.08
C GLU A 22 -20.15 20.38 -30.99
N LYS A 23 -19.53 21.32 -30.27
CA LYS A 23 -18.08 21.33 -30.06
C LYS A 23 -17.61 20.17 -29.18
N TRP A 24 -18.38 19.85 -28.14
CA TRP A 24 -17.98 18.86 -27.15
C TRP A 24 -18.05 17.44 -27.72
N LEU A 25 -19.13 17.09 -28.42
CA LEU A 25 -19.33 15.77 -29.01
C LEU A 25 -18.80 15.66 -30.44
N ASN A 26 -18.45 16.79 -31.07
CA ASN A 26 -18.08 16.88 -32.49
C ASN A 26 -19.18 16.34 -33.40
N ILE A 27 -20.43 16.72 -33.12
CA ILE A 27 -21.63 16.32 -33.88
C ILE A 27 -22.28 17.59 -34.42
N SER A 28 -22.39 17.71 -35.74
CA SER A 28 -23.14 18.79 -36.39
C SER A 28 -24.61 18.42 -36.60
N ILE A 29 -25.48 19.42 -36.57
CA ILE A 29 -26.87 19.27 -37.04
C ILE A 29 -26.88 19.16 -38.57
N SER A 30 -27.57 18.16 -39.13
CA SER A 30 -27.78 18.05 -40.58
C SER A 30 -28.97 18.91 -41.00
N GLU A 31 -28.94 19.50 -42.20
CA GLU A 31 -30.01 20.40 -42.70
C GLU A 31 -31.38 19.71 -42.84
N GLU A 32 -31.43 18.38 -42.91
CA GLU A 32 -32.65 17.57 -43.04
C GLU A 32 -33.15 16.95 -41.72
N GLU A 33 -32.43 17.14 -40.61
CA GLU A 33 -32.78 16.51 -39.33
C GLU A 33 -33.69 17.39 -38.49
N SER A 34 -34.73 16.79 -37.89
CA SER A 34 -35.55 17.49 -36.92
C SER A 34 -34.75 17.77 -35.64
N GLN A 35 -35.12 18.84 -34.92
CA GLN A 35 -34.49 19.18 -33.65
C GLN A 35 -34.61 18.03 -32.63
N GLU A 36 -35.71 17.28 -32.65
CA GLU A 36 -35.94 16.13 -31.76
C GLU A 36 -34.98 14.96 -32.09
N ASP A 37 -34.77 14.68 -33.37
CA ASP A 37 -33.85 13.62 -33.82
C ASP A 37 -32.39 13.96 -33.47
N TYR A 38 -32.02 15.24 -33.58
CA TYR A 38 -30.71 15.74 -33.17
C TYR A 38 -30.47 15.55 -31.66
N GLU A 39 -31.44 15.96 -30.83
CA GLU A 39 -31.34 15.80 -29.36
C GLU A 39 -31.26 14.33 -28.96
N LYS A 40 -32.00 13.45 -29.63
CA LYS A 40 -31.93 12.00 -29.41
C LYS A 40 -30.56 11.43 -29.76
N ARG A 41 -30.00 11.79 -30.92
CA ARG A 41 -28.66 11.35 -31.33
C ARG A 41 -27.58 11.82 -30.37
N VAL A 42 -27.66 13.06 -29.89
CA VAL A 42 -26.76 13.59 -28.87
C VAL A 42 -26.84 12.74 -27.60
N GLN A 43 -28.05 12.44 -27.14
CA GLN A 43 -28.23 11.65 -25.93
C GLN A 43 -27.71 10.22 -26.09
N ASP A 44 -27.89 9.60 -27.25
CA ASP A 44 -27.36 8.26 -27.54
C ASP A 44 -25.83 8.22 -27.48
N VAL A 45 -25.15 9.24 -28.03
CA VAL A 45 -23.68 9.36 -27.98
C VAL A 45 -23.20 9.59 -26.53
N ILE A 46 -23.93 10.37 -25.74
CA ILE A 46 -23.60 10.58 -24.32
C ILE A 46 -23.76 9.27 -23.54
N GLU A 47 -24.83 8.52 -23.81
CA GLU A 47 -25.05 7.23 -23.15
C GLU A 47 -23.91 6.26 -23.46
N GLU A 48 -23.50 6.22 -24.73
CA GLU A 48 -22.43 5.38 -25.21
C GLU A 48 -21.05 5.82 -24.68
N ARG A 49 -20.76 7.10 -24.53
CA ARG A 49 -19.41 7.54 -24.12
C ARG A 49 -19.24 7.71 -22.62
N PHE A 50 -20.28 8.16 -21.93
CA PHE A 50 -20.14 8.68 -20.57
C PHE A 50 -21.03 7.98 -19.55
N ASN A 51 -22.19 7.43 -19.96
CA ASN A 51 -23.11 6.79 -19.01
C ASN A 51 -22.96 5.26 -18.93
N ARG A 52 -22.00 4.66 -19.64
CA ARG A 52 -21.77 3.23 -19.54
C ARG A 52 -21.35 2.85 -18.10
N PRO A 53 -21.90 1.75 -17.55
CA PRO A 53 -21.63 1.34 -16.18
C PRO A 53 -20.16 0.96 -15.93
N ASP A 54 -19.45 0.49 -16.95
CA ASP A 54 -18.01 0.19 -16.94
C ASP A 54 -17.14 1.46 -16.96
N TYR A 55 -17.51 2.47 -17.77
CA TYR A 55 -16.81 3.76 -17.84
C TYR A 55 -16.75 4.46 -16.48
N ASN A 56 -17.88 4.50 -15.77
CA ASN A 56 -17.93 5.13 -14.45
C ASN A 56 -17.10 4.37 -13.40
N SER A 57 -17.01 3.05 -13.53
CA SER A 57 -16.19 2.21 -12.65
C SER A 57 -14.70 2.44 -12.88
N TRP A 58 -14.27 2.51 -14.15
CA TRP A 58 -12.89 2.83 -14.54
C TRP A 58 -12.48 4.21 -14.04
N HIS A 59 -13.30 5.23 -14.30
CA HIS A 59 -12.98 6.60 -13.88
C HIS A 59 -12.99 6.79 -12.37
N LYS A 60 -13.80 6.02 -11.63
CA LYS A 60 -13.78 5.97 -10.16
C LYS A 60 -12.47 5.37 -9.65
N HIS A 61 -11.98 4.32 -10.29
CA HIS A 61 -10.71 3.68 -9.93
C HIS A 61 -9.53 4.63 -10.15
N ASP A 62 -9.50 5.34 -11.28
CA ASP A 62 -8.37 6.21 -11.63
C ASP A 62 -8.47 7.65 -11.12
N ARG A 63 -9.56 8.01 -10.42
CA ARG A 63 -9.79 9.39 -9.94
C ARG A 63 -8.69 9.90 -8.99
N HIS A 64 -8.03 8.97 -8.30
CA HIS A 64 -6.99 9.25 -7.31
C HIS A 64 -5.64 8.65 -7.70
N THR A 65 -5.54 8.02 -8.86
CA THR A 65 -4.27 7.56 -9.41
C THR A 65 -3.51 8.79 -9.89
N GLY A 66 -2.57 9.28 -9.08
CA GLY A 66 -1.74 10.42 -9.46
C GLY A 66 -0.86 10.08 -10.67
N ASN A 67 -0.57 11.07 -11.51
CA ASN A 67 0.31 10.86 -12.65
C ASN A 67 1.77 10.71 -12.17
N ALA A 68 2.48 9.69 -12.61
CA ALA A 68 3.91 9.55 -12.38
C ALA A 68 4.67 10.04 -13.61
N TYR A 69 5.74 10.79 -13.39
CA TYR A 69 6.54 11.39 -14.45
C TYR A 69 8.00 10.99 -14.30
N MET A 70 8.62 10.56 -15.40
CA MET A 70 10.03 10.21 -15.44
C MET A 70 10.79 11.19 -16.35
N LYS A 71 11.93 11.68 -15.86
CA LYS A 71 12.81 12.56 -16.66
C LYS A 71 13.77 11.72 -17.49
N SER A 72 13.70 11.86 -18.81
CA SER A 72 14.64 11.33 -19.79
C SER A 72 15.48 12.47 -20.39
N LYS A 73 16.49 12.12 -21.19
CA LYS A 73 17.31 13.07 -21.97
C LYS A 73 16.47 13.92 -22.93
N ASP A 74 15.36 13.36 -23.42
CA ASP A 74 14.46 14.00 -24.39
C ASP A 74 13.31 14.81 -23.72
N GLY A 75 13.24 14.84 -22.39
CA GLY A 75 12.21 15.56 -21.65
C GLY A 75 11.54 14.75 -20.54
N THR A 76 10.41 15.24 -20.04
CA THR A 76 9.63 14.56 -19.00
C THR A 76 8.50 13.78 -19.66
N VAL A 77 8.41 12.48 -19.38
CA VAL A 77 7.39 11.57 -19.93
C VAL A 77 6.50 11.09 -18.80
N GLU A 78 5.18 11.05 -19.02
CA GLU A 78 4.24 10.44 -18.11
C GLU A 78 4.36 8.91 -18.17
N VAL A 79 4.66 8.29 -17.03
CA VAL A 79 4.87 6.85 -16.89
C VAL A 79 4.04 6.37 -15.70
N ASN A 80 2.75 6.17 -15.93
CA ASN A 80 1.80 5.69 -14.90
C ASN A 80 1.88 4.17 -14.71
N THR A 81 3.09 3.65 -14.54
CA THR A 81 3.31 2.26 -14.10
C THR A 81 3.18 2.17 -12.58
N GLU A 82 2.76 1.02 -12.05
CA GLU A 82 2.63 0.81 -10.59
C GLU A 82 3.92 1.18 -9.85
N GLU A 83 5.08 0.76 -10.36
CA GLU A 83 6.39 1.07 -9.77
C GLU A 83 6.68 2.58 -9.72
N ALA A 84 6.38 3.30 -10.80
CA ALA A 84 6.62 4.74 -10.88
C ALA A 84 5.67 5.54 -9.97
N ILE A 85 4.43 5.07 -9.81
CA ILE A 85 3.46 5.65 -8.88
C ILE A 85 3.90 5.38 -7.43
N MET A 86 4.24 4.13 -7.09
CA MET A 86 4.78 3.73 -5.77
C MET A 86 6.01 4.55 -5.38
N PHE A 87 6.93 4.80 -6.32
CA PHE A 87 8.13 5.59 -6.06
C PHE A 87 7.83 7.02 -5.61
N ARG A 88 6.74 7.61 -6.13
CA ARG A 88 6.32 9.00 -5.89
C ARG A 88 5.48 9.15 -4.61
N VAL A 89 4.87 8.08 -4.09
CA VAL A 89 4.07 8.16 -2.86
C VAL A 89 4.95 8.63 -1.70
N ALA A 90 4.46 9.62 -0.95
CA ALA A 90 5.16 10.20 0.19
C ALA A 90 5.31 9.20 1.34
N ASP A 91 4.27 8.39 1.55
CA ASP A 91 4.26 7.29 2.50
C ASP A 91 4.43 5.95 1.76
N LYS A 92 5.54 5.27 2.03
CA LYS A 92 5.86 3.97 1.44
C LYS A 92 5.56 2.81 2.40
N SER A 93 5.14 3.11 3.62
CA SER A 93 4.89 2.10 4.66
C SER A 93 3.76 1.15 4.27
N ASP A 94 2.72 1.64 3.60
CA ASP A 94 1.61 0.83 3.11
C ASP A 94 2.08 -0.28 2.16
N PHE A 95 3.07 0.01 1.30
CA PHE A 95 3.63 -0.96 0.34
C PHE A 95 4.68 -1.89 0.96
N ASN A 96 5.41 -1.41 1.96
CA ASN A 96 6.49 -2.17 2.59
C ASN A 96 6.05 -2.95 3.83
N SER A 97 4.85 -2.71 4.35
CA SER A 97 4.33 -3.35 5.57
C SER A 97 4.47 -4.88 5.58
N SER A 98 4.19 -5.52 4.44
CA SER A 98 4.31 -6.98 4.28
C SER A 98 5.76 -7.45 4.15
N ILE A 99 6.66 -6.62 3.63
CA ILE A 99 8.09 -6.94 3.47
C ILE A 99 8.81 -6.77 4.80
N ASP A 100 8.51 -5.66 5.51
CA ASP A 100 9.09 -5.36 6.81
C ASP A 100 8.71 -6.42 7.85
N GLY A 101 7.45 -6.91 7.83
CA GLY A 101 7.01 -8.01 8.69
C GLY A 101 7.77 -9.32 8.45
N VAL A 102 7.96 -9.71 7.19
CA VAL A 102 8.70 -10.93 6.83
C VAL A 102 10.19 -10.80 7.13
N HIS A 103 10.78 -9.63 6.86
CA HIS A 103 12.18 -9.36 7.16
C HIS A 103 12.46 -9.43 8.66
N ASN A 104 11.63 -8.78 9.47
CA ASN A 104 11.73 -8.83 10.92
C ASN A 104 11.62 -10.26 11.47
N GLN A 105 10.74 -11.09 10.89
CA GLN A 105 10.61 -12.48 11.29
C GLN A 105 11.86 -13.31 10.95
N LEU A 106 12.42 -13.14 9.75
CA LEU A 106 13.65 -13.84 9.34
C LEU A 106 14.86 -13.42 10.19
N GLU A 107 14.98 -12.13 10.50
CA GLU A 107 16.03 -11.62 11.39
C GLU A 107 15.88 -12.17 12.81
N TYR A 108 14.65 -12.19 13.33
CA TYR A 108 14.34 -12.77 14.64
C TYR A 108 14.69 -14.26 14.71
N GLU A 109 14.26 -15.04 13.71
CA GLU A 109 14.53 -16.47 13.64
C GLU A 109 16.04 -16.75 13.56
N ALA A 110 16.77 -16.02 12.71
CA ALA A 110 18.23 -16.14 12.61
C ALA A 110 18.94 -15.79 13.93
N CYS A 111 18.47 -14.77 14.64
CA CYS A 111 18.99 -14.41 15.96
C CYS A 111 18.73 -15.52 16.99
N CYS A 112 17.52 -16.09 17.00
CA CYS A 112 17.15 -17.18 17.89
C CYS A 112 17.98 -18.44 17.65
N GLU A 113 18.18 -18.83 16.40
CA GLU A 113 19.03 -19.97 16.03
C GLU A 113 20.47 -19.77 16.48
N THR A 114 21.02 -18.58 16.23
CA THR A 114 22.37 -18.22 16.66
C THR A 114 22.51 -18.36 18.19
N LEU A 115 21.56 -17.82 18.95
CA LEU A 115 21.56 -17.92 20.42
C LEU A 115 21.47 -19.36 20.91
N ARG A 116 20.59 -20.18 20.31
CA ARG A 116 20.44 -21.61 20.63
C ARG A 116 21.67 -22.45 20.28
N SER A 117 22.44 -22.04 19.28
CA SER A 117 23.72 -22.71 18.95
C SER A 117 24.84 -22.40 19.95
N LEU A 118 24.82 -21.23 20.59
CA LEU A 118 25.90 -20.74 21.47
C LEU A 118 25.64 -21.02 22.96
N LEU A 119 24.38 -21.19 23.34
CA LEU A 119 23.92 -21.37 24.72
C LEU A 119 23.20 -22.70 24.90
N ASN A 120 23.09 -23.16 26.14
CA ASN A 120 22.25 -24.31 26.46
C ASN A 120 20.78 -23.94 26.20
N PRO A 121 19.90 -24.87 25.75
CA PRO A 121 18.54 -24.55 25.33
C PRO A 121 17.75 -23.70 26.33
N ALA A 122 17.67 -24.12 27.59
CA ALA A 122 16.97 -23.38 28.65
C ALA A 122 17.54 -21.97 28.94
N VAL A 123 18.84 -21.77 28.69
CA VAL A 123 19.50 -20.46 28.87
C VAL A 123 19.29 -19.59 27.62
N ALA A 124 19.25 -20.21 26.44
CA ALA A 124 18.95 -19.53 25.17
C ALA A 124 17.51 -19.00 25.20
N ASP A 125 16.54 -19.83 25.56
CA ASP A 125 15.12 -19.46 25.62
C ASP A 125 14.89 -18.33 26.64
N MET A 126 15.59 -18.36 27.78
CA MET A 126 15.59 -17.24 28.74
C MET A 126 16.13 -15.94 28.16
N VAL A 127 17.22 -16.00 27.38
CA VAL A 127 17.81 -14.80 26.76
C VAL A 127 16.91 -14.29 25.64
N ILE A 128 16.30 -15.16 24.85
CA ILE A 128 15.34 -14.80 23.80
C ILE A 128 14.14 -14.07 24.44
N ALA A 129 13.53 -14.66 25.47
CA ALA A 129 12.38 -14.06 26.15
C ALA A 129 12.69 -12.66 26.71
N ILE A 130 13.84 -12.50 27.38
CA ILE A 130 14.18 -11.24 28.06
C ILE A 130 14.71 -10.18 27.07
N ALA A 131 15.54 -10.57 26.09
CA ALA A 131 16.25 -9.62 25.24
C ALA A 131 15.59 -9.39 23.88
N LEU A 132 14.84 -10.36 23.35
CA LEU A 132 14.17 -10.26 22.05
C LEU A 132 12.65 -10.10 22.21
N ASP A 133 12.02 -10.86 23.11
CA ASP A 133 10.55 -10.82 23.29
C ASP A 133 10.07 -9.74 24.30
N GLY A 134 11.01 -9.07 24.97
CA GLY A 134 10.72 -7.92 25.83
C GLY A 134 10.23 -8.25 27.25
N TYR A 135 10.36 -9.50 27.70
CA TYR A 135 10.00 -9.87 29.07
C TYR A 135 10.95 -9.24 30.09
N THR A 136 10.41 -8.81 31.22
CA THR A 136 11.24 -8.53 32.39
C THR A 136 11.76 -9.83 33.02
N VAL A 137 12.88 -9.76 33.75
CA VAL A 137 13.43 -10.91 34.49
C VAL A 137 12.39 -11.51 35.45
N GLY A 138 11.57 -10.67 36.07
CA GLY A 138 10.52 -11.09 37.01
C GLY A 138 9.37 -11.81 36.31
N GLU A 139 8.90 -11.32 35.17
CA GLU A 139 7.85 -11.96 34.38
C GLU A 139 8.31 -13.33 33.84
N TYR A 140 9.54 -13.41 33.32
CA TYR A 140 10.10 -14.68 32.88
C TYR A 140 10.27 -15.66 34.05
N ALA A 141 10.78 -15.20 35.20
CA ALA A 141 10.93 -16.03 36.39
C ALA A 141 9.58 -16.60 36.88
N ALA A 142 8.52 -15.78 36.89
CA ALA A 142 7.17 -16.21 37.21
C ALA A 142 6.63 -17.25 36.22
N SER A 143 6.96 -17.13 34.93
CA SER A 143 6.53 -18.09 33.89
C SER A 143 7.11 -19.50 34.06
N ILE A 144 8.25 -19.62 34.75
CA ILE A 144 8.94 -20.89 35.02
C ILE A 144 8.87 -21.30 36.50
N ASP A 145 8.07 -20.61 37.31
CA ASP A 145 7.94 -20.80 38.76
C ASP A 145 9.30 -20.79 39.50
N GLU A 146 10.16 -19.83 39.18
CA GLU A 146 11.49 -19.70 39.76
C GLU A 146 11.75 -18.32 40.38
N ASP A 147 12.75 -18.25 41.26
CA ASP A 147 13.15 -16.99 41.90
C ASP A 147 13.85 -16.03 40.92
N ALA A 148 13.40 -14.78 40.91
CA ALA A 148 13.89 -13.75 40.00
C ALA A 148 15.39 -13.44 40.17
N ASN A 149 15.97 -13.56 41.38
CA ASN A 149 17.41 -13.37 41.57
C ASN A 149 18.21 -14.49 40.90
N ASN A 150 17.73 -15.74 40.98
CA ASN A 150 18.37 -16.86 40.29
C ASN A 150 18.37 -16.64 38.77
N VAL A 151 17.23 -16.24 38.20
CA VAL A 151 17.12 -15.89 36.78
C VAL A 151 18.06 -14.74 36.41
N SER A 152 18.10 -13.67 37.22
CA SER A 152 18.99 -12.52 37.01
C SER A 152 20.47 -12.91 36.98
N HIS A 153 20.90 -13.76 37.91
CA HIS A 153 22.27 -14.27 37.94
C HIS A 153 22.61 -15.12 36.72
N ARG A 154 21.72 -16.02 36.31
CA ARG A 154 21.91 -16.82 35.08
C ARG A 154 21.97 -15.94 33.84
N TYR A 155 21.05 -14.98 33.72
CA TYR A 155 21.00 -14.04 32.61
C TYR A 155 22.32 -13.26 32.49
N ARG A 156 22.82 -12.71 33.59
CA ARG A 156 24.11 -11.99 33.60
C ARG A 156 25.28 -12.89 33.15
N ARG A 157 25.30 -14.16 33.57
CA ARG A 157 26.33 -15.13 33.13
C ARG A 157 26.22 -15.40 31.62
N ALA A 158 25.00 -15.58 31.11
CA ALA A 158 24.74 -15.79 29.69
C ALA A 158 25.23 -14.62 28.83
N ILE A 159 24.87 -13.37 29.21
CA ILE A 159 25.32 -12.16 28.51
C ILE A 159 26.85 -12.02 28.54
N ASN A 160 27.50 -12.30 29.68
CA ASN A 160 28.96 -12.27 29.74
C ASN A 160 29.63 -13.34 28.85
N LYS A 161 29.00 -14.51 28.67
CA LYS A 161 29.47 -15.53 27.73
C LYS A 161 29.33 -15.04 26.29
N LEU A 162 28.16 -14.52 25.92
CA LEU A 162 27.90 -13.97 24.58
C LEU A 162 28.86 -12.82 24.25
N LYS A 163 29.10 -11.89 25.17
CA LYS A 163 30.09 -10.80 25.00
C LYS A 163 31.47 -11.33 24.63
N LYS A 164 31.94 -12.40 25.29
CA LYS A 164 33.23 -13.02 24.98
C LYS A 164 33.27 -13.73 23.62
N VAL A 165 32.15 -14.28 23.17
CA VAL A 165 32.03 -14.92 21.86
C VAL A 165 32.09 -13.84 20.79
N PHE A 166 31.20 -12.84 20.87
CA PHE A 166 31.12 -11.76 19.88
C PHE A 166 32.33 -10.82 19.89
N SER A 167 33.06 -10.68 21.00
CA SER A 167 34.30 -9.91 21.02
C SER A 167 35.49 -10.63 20.37
N LYS A 168 35.39 -11.95 20.15
CA LYS A 168 36.45 -12.77 19.53
C LYS A 168 36.19 -13.04 18.06
N THR A 169 34.94 -12.96 17.63
CA THR A 169 34.55 -13.09 16.24
C THR A 169 34.86 -11.77 15.53
N SER A 170 35.82 -11.75 14.61
CA SER A 170 35.92 -10.63 13.66
C SER A 170 34.80 -10.80 12.65
N PHE A 171 33.84 -9.88 12.65
CA PHE A 171 32.83 -9.77 11.60
C PHE A 171 33.46 -9.19 10.33
#